data_AF-A0A8D9DRM4-F1
#
_entry.id   AF-A0A8D9DRM4-F1
#
_cell.length_a   1.000
_cell.length_b   1.000
_cell.length_c   1.000
_cell.angle_alpha   90.00
_cell.angle_beta   90.00
_cell.angle_gamma   90.00
#
_symmetry.space_group_name_H-M   'P 1'
#
loop_
_entity.id
_entity.type
_entity.pdbx_description
1 polymer ?
#
loop_
_entity_poly.entity_id
_entity_poly.type
_entity_poly.pdbx_seq_one_letter_code
_entity_poly.pdbx_strand_id
1 'polypeptide(L)'
;QPPKIKSFINSVTAVPLDQIQEPLSCFHWDFDDKGDFHHWVDLFNHFDTYFEKHIKARKDLHVEQQDSEDESTPPLPKDALLQILRVIRVVLDNCTNIHFFTSYEHLSLLLASTDTDVVEACLQTLASFFKRQNDIYFIRDASLNSKLFSLAQGW
;
A
#
# COMPACT_ATOMS: atom_id res chain seq x y z
N GLN A 1 7.39 21.77 -3.46
CA GLN A 1 7.89 20.46 -3.03
C GLN A 1 9.32 20.58 -2.50
N PRO A 2 9.61 20.15 -1.26
CA PRO A 2 10.94 20.18 -0.66
C PRO A 2 11.99 19.40 -1.48
N PRO A 3 13.25 19.88 -1.57
CA PRO A 3 14.26 19.30 -2.44
C PRO A 3 14.64 17.86 -2.08
N LYS A 4 14.71 17.53 -0.78
CA LYS A 4 14.95 16.16 -0.29
C LYS A 4 13.86 15.18 -0.74
N ILE A 5 12.59 15.55 -0.55
CA ILE A 5 11.44 14.72 -0.99
C ILE A 5 11.50 14.53 -2.51
N LYS A 6 11.68 15.61 -3.27
CA LYS A 6 11.77 15.53 -4.74
C LYS A 6 12.93 14.64 -5.20
N SER A 7 14.10 14.74 -4.57
CA SER A 7 15.25 13.89 -4.89
C SER A 7 14.97 12.41 -4.61
N PHE A 8 14.31 12.11 -3.49
CA PHE A 8 13.92 10.73 -3.17
C PHE A 8 12.91 10.20 -4.18
N ILE A 9 11.85 10.94 -4.48
CA ILE A 9 10.83 10.53 -5.46
C ILE A 9 11.48 10.28 -6.82
N ASN A 10 12.34 11.18 -7.29
CA ASN A 10 13.08 10.99 -8.54
C ASN A 10 13.95 9.73 -8.54
N SER A 11 14.56 9.37 -7.40
CA SER A 11 15.35 8.14 -7.30
C SER A 11 14.50 6.88 -7.42
N VAL A 12 13.26 6.90 -6.92
CA VAL A 12 12.31 5.79 -7.01
C VAL A 12 11.69 5.72 -8.41
N THR A 13 11.30 6.86 -8.99
CA THR A 13 10.63 6.87 -10.31
C THR A 13 11.60 6.71 -11.49
N ALA A 14 12.90 6.85 -11.27
CA ALA A 14 13.93 6.60 -12.29
C ALA A 14 14.23 5.12 -12.50
N VAL A 15 13.87 4.24 -11.57
CA VAL A 15 14.07 2.78 -11.72
C VAL A 15 12.83 2.12 -12.32
N PRO A 16 12.99 0.99 -13.04
CA PRO A 16 11.85 0.19 -13.45
C PRO A 16 11.02 -0.29 -12.25
N LEU A 17 9.71 -0.48 -12.43
CA LEU A 17 8.80 -0.96 -11.37
C LEU A 17 9.28 -2.25 -10.71
N ASP A 18 9.91 -3.14 -11.46
CA ASP A 18 10.42 -4.42 -10.96
C ASP A 18 11.64 -4.28 -10.02
N GLN A 19 12.27 -3.10 -9.99
CA GLN A 19 13.44 -2.77 -9.16
C GLN A 19 13.12 -1.72 -8.08
N ILE A 20 11.84 -1.38 -7.89
CA ILE A 20 11.40 -0.35 -6.94
C ILE A 20 11.84 -0.61 -5.50
N GLN A 21 12.08 -1.87 -5.13
CA GLN A 21 12.49 -2.27 -3.78
C GLN A 21 13.78 -1.59 -3.31
N GLU A 22 14.79 -1.50 -4.17
CA GLU A 22 16.13 -1.02 -3.79
C GLU A 22 16.11 0.42 -3.27
N PRO A 23 15.61 1.43 -4.04
CA PRO A 23 15.56 2.80 -3.55
C PRO A 23 14.63 2.95 -2.33
N LEU A 24 13.56 2.15 -2.23
CA LEU A 24 12.65 2.19 -1.09
C LEU A 24 13.29 1.63 0.19
N SER A 25 14.22 0.67 0.09
CA SER A 25 14.84 0.02 1.26
C SER A 25 15.62 1.02 2.14
N CYS A 26 16.22 2.03 1.52
CA CYS A 26 16.98 3.10 2.18
C CYS A 26 16.10 4.20 2.80
N PHE A 27 14.79 4.20 2.50
CA PHE A 27 13.89 5.25 2.98
C PHE A 27 13.71 5.20 4.50
N HIS A 28 13.91 6.35 5.12
CA HIS A 28 13.54 6.63 6.51
C HIS A 28 13.07 8.08 6.59
N TRP A 29 12.24 8.39 7.58
CA TRP A 29 11.79 9.76 7.80
C TRP A 29 12.90 10.57 8.47
N ASP A 30 13.52 11.50 7.73
CA ASP A 30 14.64 12.34 8.18
C ASP A 30 14.27 13.83 8.25
N PHE A 31 12.98 14.13 8.39
CA PHE A 31 12.45 15.49 8.47
C PHE A 31 12.08 15.84 9.92
N ASP A 32 12.56 17.01 10.39
CA ASP A 32 12.38 17.45 11.79
C ASP A 32 10.90 17.76 12.13
N ASP A 33 10.13 18.21 11.14
CA ASP A 33 8.71 18.55 11.27
C ASP A 33 7.81 17.57 10.51
N LYS A 34 6.51 17.61 10.84
CA LYS A 34 5.49 16.90 10.05
C LYS A 34 5.51 17.38 8.60
N GLY A 35 5.41 16.44 7.66
CA GLY A 35 5.31 16.74 6.23
C GLY A 35 3.88 17.09 5.80
N ASP A 36 3.76 17.52 4.55
CA ASP A 36 2.47 17.64 3.86
C ASP A 36 2.37 16.54 2.80
N PHE A 37 1.28 15.77 2.84
CA PHE A 37 1.03 14.65 1.93
C PHE A 37 1.07 15.06 0.45
N HIS A 38 0.72 16.31 0.11
CA HIS A 38 0.76 16.80 -1.28
C HIS A 38 2.15 16.68 -1.93
N HIS A 39 3.22 16.70 -1.13
CA HIS A 39 4.58 16.54 -1.63
C HIS A 39 4.94 15.11 -2.02
N TRP A 40 4.10 14.14 -1.68
CA TRP A 40 4.33 12.72 -1.92
C TRP A 40 3.43 12.14 -3.02
N VAL A 41 2.52 12.94 -3.60
CA VAL A 41 1.54 12.49 -4.59
C VAL A 41 2.19 11.74 -5.75
N ASP A 42 3.29 12.23 -6.30
CA ASP A 42 4.00 11.56 -7.40
C ASP A 42 4.53 10.16 -7.02
N LEU A 43 4.97 9.98 -5.77
CA LEU A 43 5.40 8.68 -5.25
C LEU A 43 4.22 7.72 -5.12
N PHE A 44 3.10 8.22 -4.61
CA PHE A 44 1.89 7.41 -4.42
C PHE A 44 1.26 7.02 -5.77
N ASN A 45 1.23 7.91 -6.75
CA ASN A 45 0.83 7.58 -8.13
C ASN A 45 1.73 6.50 -8.74
N HIS A 46 3.03 6.50 -8.40
CA HIS A 46 3.95 5.45 -8.84
C HIS A 46 3.65 4.10 -8.15
N PHE A 47 3.30 4.12 -6.86
CA PHE A 47 2.81 2.92 -6.16
C PHE A 47 1.49 2.41 -6.73
N ASP A 48 0.57 3.28 -7.14
CA ASP A 48 -0.67 2.87 -7.80
C ASP A 48 -0.38 2.16 -9.11
N THR A 49 0.57 2.66 -9.90
CA THR A 49 1.02 1.98 -11.13
C THR A 49 1.58 0.60 -10.82
N TYR A 50 2.32 0.45 -9.72
CA TYR A 50 2.82 -0.84 -9.26
C TYR A 50 1.68 -1.79 -8.87
N PHE A 51 0.71 -1.32 -8.10
CA PHE A 51 -0.44 -2.11 -7.66
C PHE A 51 -1.36 -2.50 -8.82
N GLU A 52 -1.59 -1.62 -9.79
CA GLU A 52 -2.34 -1.95 -11.01
C GLU A 52 -1.67 -3.08 -11.79
N LYS A 53 -0.33 -3.03 -11.94
CA LYS A 53 0.45 -4.06 -12.65
C LYS A 53 0.49 -5.40 -11.91
N HIS A 54 0.73 -5.39 -10.59
CA HIS A 54 1.09 -6.60 -9.84
C HIS A 54 -0.02 -7.12 -8.91
N ILE A 55 -1.03 -6.32 -8.57
CA ILE A 55 -2.12 -6.70 -7.66
C ILE A 55 -3.45 -6.76 -8.40
N LYS A 56 -3.86 -5.70 -9.10
CA LYS A 56 -5.22 -5.67 -9.70
C LYS A 56 -5.41 -6.69 -10.82
N ALA A 57 -4.34 -7.00 -11.55
CA ALA A 57 -4.35 -8.04 -12.57
C ALA A 57 -4.49 -9.47 -12.01
N ARG A 58 -4.34 -9.67 -10.69
CA ARG A 58 -4.34 -10.96 -10.02
C ARG A 58 -5.75 -11.41 -9.64
N LYS A 59 -6.20 -12.51 -10.23
CA LYS A 59 -7.50 -13.11 -9.91
C LYS A 59 -7.49 -13.82 -8.55
N ASP A 60 -6.35 -14.33 -8.13
CA ASP A 60 -6.14 -14.99 -6.82
C ASP A 60 -6.34 -14.04 -5.63
N LEU A 61 -6.22 -12.73 -5.83
CA LEU A 61 -6.47 -11.72 -4.80
C LEU A 61 -7.94 -11.25 -4.77
N HIS A 62 -8.80 -11.78 -5.65
CA HIS A 62 -10.22 -11.50 -5.64
C HIS A 62 -10.96 -12.67 -4.97
N VAL A 63 -11.55 -12.39 -3.80
CA VAL A 63 -12.28 -13.35 -2.95
C VAL A 63 -13.36 -14.14 -3.74
N GLU A 64 -13.90 -13.56 -4.80
CA GLU A 64 -14.94 -14.16 -5.65
C GLU A 64 -14.42 -15.15 -6.71
N GLN A 65 -13.10 -15.29 -6.88
CA GLN A 65 -12.48 -16.08 -7.96
C GLN A 65 -11.41 -17.07 -7.46
N GLN A 66 -11.39 -17.34 -6.15
CA GLN A 66 -10.39 -18.20 -5.50
C GLN A 66 -10.47 -19.68 -5.92
N ASP A 67 -11.51 -20.09 -6.65
CA ASP A 67 -11.74 -21.47 -7.10
C ASP A 67 -10.95 -21.89 -8.35
N SER A 68 -10.23 -20.96 -9.00
CA SER A 68 -9.33 -21.31 -10.12
C SER A 68 -7.87 -21.16 -9.70
N GLU A 69 -7.30 -22.22 -9.13
CA GLU A 69 -5.85 -22.38 -9.01
C GLU A 69 -5.25 -22.49 -10.41
N ASP A 70 -4.95 -21.35 -11.03
CA ASP A 70 -4.19 -21.32 -12.27
C ASP A 70 -2.70 -21.41 -11.90
N GLU A 71 -2.08 -22.58 -12.13
CA GLU A 71 -0.64 -22.84 -11.90
C GLU A 71 0.27 -21.82 -12.61
N SER A 72 -0.27 -21.05 -13.57
CA SER A 72 0.46 -20.00 -14.29
C SER A 72 0.52 -18.64 -13.58
N THR A 73 -0.06 -18.49 -12.38
CA THR A 73 -0.06 -17.19 -11.70
C THR A 73 1.35 -16.84 -11.20
N PRO A 74 1.96 -15.72 -11.63
CA PRO A 74 3.32 -15.38 -11.21
C PRO A 74 3.39 -15.19 -9.69
N PRO A 75 4.53 -15.49 -9.04
CA PRO A 75 4.68 -15.28 -7.61
C PRO A 75 4.47 -13.80 -7.27
N LEU A 76 3.86 -13.53 -6.12
CA LEU A 76 3.66 -12.17 -5.65
C LEU A 76 5.03 -11.55 -5.35
N PRO A 77 5.31 -10.32 -5.83
CA PRO A 77 6.58 -9.65 -5.57
C PRO A 77 6.63 -9.10 -4.13
N LYS A 78 6.75 -10.03 -3.18
CA LYS A 78 6.63 -9.81 -1.73
C LYS A 78 7.54 -8.70 -1.23
N ASP A 79 8.83 -8.76 -1.54
CA ASP A 79 9.80 -7.84 -0.96
C ASP A 79 9.54 -6.38 -1.37
N ALA A 80 9.19 -6.16 -2.64
CA ALA A 80 8.82 -4.85 -3.14
C ALA A 80 7.51 -4.36 -2.50
N LEU A 81 6.49 -5.22 -2.36
CA LEU A 81 5.24 -4.87 -1.67
C LEU A 81 5.48 -4.48 -0.21
N LEU A 82 6.27 -5.25 0.53
CA LEU A 82 6.60 -4.95 1.92
C LEU A 82 7.31 -3.59 2.04
N GLN A 83 8.21 -3.26 1.12
CA GLN A 83 8.86 -1.95 1.09
C GLN A 83 7.88 -0.82 0.77
N ILE A 84 6.99 -1.01 -0.22
CA ILE A 84 5.95 -0.02 -0.57
C ILE A 84 5.04 0.23 0.64
N LEU A 85 4.51 -0.82 1.26
CA LEU A 85 3.64 -0.71 2.44
C LEU A 85 4.35 -0.01 3.61
N ARG A 86 5.62 -0.35 3.84
CA ARG A 86 6.45 0.33 4.86
C ARG A 86 6.56 1.83 4.59
N VAL A 87 6.89 2.22 3.35
CA VAL A 87 7.03 3.65 2.98
C VAL A 87 5.69 4.37 3.07
N ILE A 88 4.60 3.78 2.58
CA ILE A 88 3.24 4.33 2.72
C ILE A 88 2.95 4.63 4.19
N ARG A 89 3.14 3.63 5.07
CA ARG A 89 2.91 3.80 6.50
C ARG A 89 3.74 4.93 7.10
N VAL A 90 5.05 4.97 6.82
CA VAL A 90 5.94 6.02 7.32
C VAL A 90 5.47 7.41 6.86
N VAL A 91 5.06 7.57 5.60
CA VAL A 91 4.56 8.85 5.10
C VAL A 91 3.24 9.22 5.77
N LEU A 92 2.28 8.29 5.89
CA LEU A 92 0.99 8.54 6.55
C LEU A 92 1.18 8.91 8.04
N ASP A 93 2.14 8.27 8.71
CA ASP A 93 2.47 8.51 10.11
C ASP A 93 3.24 9.82 10.35
N ASN A 94 3.76 10.48 9.31
CA ASN A 94 4.50 11.72 9.48
C ASN A 94 3.93 12.92 8.71
N CYS A 95 2.91 12.71 7.87
CA CYS A 95 2.27 13.80 7.11
C CYS A 95 0.92 14.25 7.69
N THR A 96 0.54 15.50 7.39
CA THR A 96 -0.83 16.03 7.47
C THR A 96 -1.56 15.85 6.12
N ASN A 97 -2.86 16.17 6.07
CA ASN A 97 -3.68 16.08 4.84
C ASN A 97 -3.73 14.67 4.21
N ILE A 98 -3.59 13.61 5.00
CA ILE A 98 -3.58 12.22 4.50
C ILE A 98 -4.92 11.76 3.90
N HIS A 99 -6.00 12.53 4.04
CA HIS A 99 -7.31 12.22 3.46
C HIS A 99 -7.30 12.20 1.92
N PHE A 100 -6.26 12.73 1.28
CA PHE A 100 -6.04 12.60 -0.16
C PHE A 100 -5.48 11.24 -0.60
N PHE A 101 -5.17 10.33 0.33
CA PHE A 101 -4.78 8.97 0.00
C PHE A 101 -6.00 8.18 -0.52
N THR A 102 -6.05 7.93 -1.83
CA THR A 102 -7.15 7.23 -2.51
C THR A 102 -6.83 5.75 -2.81
N SER A 103 -5.58 5.33 -2.66
CA SER A 103 -5.08 4.00 -3.04
C SER A 103 -5.43 2.88 -2.06
N TYR A 104 -6.34 3.11 -1.11
CA TYR A 104 -6.71 2.12 -0.10
C TYR A 104 -7.46 0.91 -0.71
N GLU A 105 -8.10 1.09 -1.88
CA GLU A 105 -8.78 0.00 -2.58
C GLU A 105 -7.79 -1.11 -2.98
N HIS A 106 -6.57 -0.76 -3.39
CA HIS A 106 -5.52 -1.72 -3.68
C HIS A 106 -5.06 -2.47 -2.43
N LEU A 107 -4.94 -1.77 -1.29
CA LEU A 107 -4.62 -2.39 -0.01
C LEU A 107 -5.66 -3.42 0.39
N SER A 108 -6.93 -3.17 0.09
CA SER A 108 -8.01 -4.12 0.40
C SER A 108 -7.87 -5.47 -0.29
N LEU A 109 -7.27 -5.52 -1.48
CA LEU A 109 -7.03 -6.76 -2.21
C LEU A 109 -5.93 -7.60 -1.55
N LEU A 110 -4.95 -6.93 -0.92
CA LEU A 110 -3.86 -7.61 -0.20
C LEU A 110 -4.36 -8.37 1.04
N LEU A 111 -5.54 -8.05 1.57
CA LEU A 111 -6.17 -8.81 2.66
C LEU A 111 -6.53 -10.24 2.26
N ALA A 112 -6.69 -10.51 0.96
CA ALA A 112 -6.94 -11.85 0.43
C ALA A 112 -5.63 -12.60 0.08
N SER A 113 -4.46 -12.02 0.36
CA SER A 113 -3.18 -12.68 0.11
C SER A 113 -2.99 -13.90 1.01
N THR A 114 -2.34 -14.93 0.47
CA THR A 114 -1.92 -16.12 1.23
C THR A 114 -0.64 -15.88 2.05
N ASP A 115 0.08 -14.79 1.82
CA ASP A 115 1.30 -14.46 2.53
C ASP A 115 1.02 -13.64 3.81
N THR A 116 1.33 -14.23 4.97
CA THR A 116 1.05 -13.63 6.27
C THR A 116 1.78 -12.30 6.48
N ASP A 117 3.02 -12.14 6.00
CA ASP A 117 3.77 -10.91 6.18
C ASP A 117 3.16 -9.76 5.37
N VAL A 118 2.64 -10.08 4.17
CA VAL A 118 1.95 -9.10 3.32
C VAL A 118 0.62 -8.66 3.94
N VAL A 119 -0.16 -9.62 4.45
CA VAL A 119 -1.43 -9.32 5.14
C VAL A 119 -1.16 -8.48 6.40
N GLU A 120 -0.16 -8.84 7.20
CA GLU A 120 0.22 -8.09 8.40
C GLU A 120 0.65 -6.65 8.05
N ALA A 121 1.56 -6.49 7.09
CA ALA A 121 2.02 -5.17 6.65
C ALA A 121 0.86 -4.31 6.11
N CYS A 122 -0.09 -4.93 5.40
CA CYS A 122 -1.29 -4.28 4.91
C CYS A 122 -2.18 -3.81 6.07
N LEU A 123 -2.47 -4.69 7.04
CA LEU A 123 -3.26 -4.35 8.23
C LEU A 123 -2.61 -3.24 9.05
N GLN A 124 -1.29 -3.28 9.24
CA GLN A 124 -0.57 -2.22 9.93
C GLN A 124 -0.67 -0.88 9.19
N THR A 125 -0.62 -0.89 7.85
CA THR A 125 -0.76 0.31 7.02
C THR A 125 -2.17 0.90 7.12
N LEU A 126 -3.19 0.05 7.03
CA LEU A 126 -4.60 0.43 7.20
C LEU A 126 -4.86 0.97 8.62
N ALA A 127 -4.31 0.34 9.65
CA ALA A 127 -4.44 0.80 11.03
C ALA A 127 -3.81 2.19 11.25
N SER A 128 -2.62 2.45 10.70
CA SER A 128 -1.99 3.78 10.74
C SER A 128 -2.85 4.83 10.03
N PHE A 129 -3.45 4.46 8.88
CA PHE A 129 -4.36 5.34 8.15
C PHE A 129 -5.62 5.68 8.95
N PHE A 130 -6.31 4.66 9.50
CA PHE A 130 -7.55 4.87 10.26
C PHE A 130 -7.34 5.55 11.61
N LYS A 131 -6.24 5.27 12.30
CA LYS A 131 -5.91 5.95 13.56
C LYS A 131 -5.83 7.47 13.40
N ARG A 132 -5.48 7.94 12.21
CA ARG A 132 -5.30 9.36 11.90
C ARG A 132 -6.50 10.02 11.24
N GLN A 133 -7.38 9.24 10.61
CA GLN A 133 -8.69 9.73 10.20
C GLN A 133 -9.62 9.75 11.42
N ASN A 134 -9.84 10.93 12.01
CA ASN A 134 -10.80 11.14 13.10
C ASN A 134 -12.27 11.00 12.65
N ASP A 135 -12.51 10.62 11.40
CA ASP A 135 -13.79 10.79 10.74
C ASP A 135 -14.50 9.45 10.53
N ILE A 136 -15.69 9.37 11.13
CA ILE A 136 -16.63 8.24 11.23
C ILE A 136 -17.11 7.71 9.84
N TYR A 137 -16.69 8.34 8.74
CA TYR A 137 -17.14 8.04 7.40
C TYR A 137 -16.57 6.74 6.83
N PHE A 138 -15.36 6.33 7.24
CA PHE A 138 -14.70 5.16 6.64
C PHE A 138 -15.21 3.81 7.14
N ILE A 139 -15.75 3.75 8.37
CA ILE A 139 -16.39 2.54 8.95
C ILE A 139 -17.57 2.05 8.09
N ARG A 140 -18.03 2.85 7.12
CA ARG A 140 -19.14 2.52 6.21
C ARG A 140 -18.72 1.83 4.91
N ASP A 141 -17.43 1.60 4.67
CA ASP A 141 -17.02 0.82 3.49
C ASP A 141 -17.39 -0.66 3.69
N ALA A 142 -18.56 -1.03 3.18
CA ALA A 142 -19.11 -2.37 3.28
C ALA A 142 -18.23 -3.43 2.61
N SER A 143 -17.50 -3.06 1.56
CA SER A 143 -16.60 -3.99 0.85
C SER A 143 -15.40 -4.34 1.72
N LEU A 144 -14.76 -3.34 2.32
CA LEU A 144 -13.62 -3.56 3.22
C LEU A 144 -14.01 -4.34 4.46
N ASN A 145 -15.14 -3.99 5.08
CA ASN A 145 -15.66 -4.71 6.24
C ASN A 145 -15.95 -6.17 5.90
N SER A 146 -16.50 -6.45 4.71
CA SER A 146 -16.73 -7.82 4.25
C SER A 146 -15.43 -8.60 4.08
N LYS A 147 -14.39 -7.99 3.49
CA LYS A 147 -13.06 -8.62 3.35
C LYS A 147 -12.39 -8.88 4.71
N LEU A 148 -12.42 -7.91 5.62
CA LEU A 148 -11.90 -8.06 6.99
C LEU A 148 -12.65 -9.15 7.76
N PHE A 149 -13.97 -9.19 7.62
CA PHE A 149 -14.79 -10.24 8.24
C PHE A 149 -14.43 -11.61 7.67
N SER A 150 -14.34 -11.74 6.35
CA SER A 150 -13.95 -12.99 5.68
C SER A 150 -12.55 -13.46 6.12
N LEU A 151 -11.59 -12.54 6.24
CA LEU A 151 -10.27 -12.84 6.77
C LEU A 151 -10.37 -13.39 8.20
N ALA A 152 -11.11 -12.73 9.08
CA ALA A 152 -11.24 -13.13 10.48
C ALA A 152 -11.95 -14.49 10.70
N GLN A 153 -12.74 -14.97 9.73
CA GLN A 153 -13.37 -16.30 9.81
C GLN A 153 -12.43 -17.46 9.45
N GLY A 154 -11.29 -17.18 8.81
CA GLY A 154 -10.34 -18.20 8.32
C GLY A 154 -9.14 -18.47 9.21
N TRP A 155 -9.08 -17.88 10.42
CA TRP A 155 -7.97 -18.02 11.38
C TRP A 155 -8.32 -18.92 12.56
#